data_AF-Q7X154-F1
#
_entry.id   AF-Q7X154-F1
#
_cell.length_a   1.000
_cell.length_b   1.000
_cell.length_c   1.000
_cell.angle_alpha   90.00
_cell.angle_beta   90.00
_cell.angle_gamma   90.00
#
_symmetry.space_group_name_H-M   'P 1'
#
loop_
_entity.id
_entity.type
_entity.pdbx_description
1 polymer ?
#
loop_
_entity_poly.entity_id
_entity_poly.type
_entity_poly.pdbx_seq_one_letter_code
_entity_poly.pdbx_strand_id
1 'polypeptide(L)'
;MTHKNNNLKQQLLLSKSQQLDIELKAILQQFNSFIMRRINYISQNDFEKDDLYQEVLIKIYLALERHHFQYDDSFIKYISRLIKSVKCDYYRRHYTQQKRYTNVVNDAVVEYQTNLLNRDRVEREILTCEAIKLLNAACEKLTKQEREVFEFYSKGYKPKEIAHLLGIKDKVVYNAIQRCKMKIRHHLEYKLK
;
A
#
# COMPACT_ATOMS: atom_id res chain seq x y z
N MET A 1 56.11 60.99 -16.33
CA MET A 1 55.15 60.74 -15.22
C MET A 1 53.94 59.97 -15.73
N THR A 2 54.15 58.75 -16.24
CA THR A 2 53.17 58.02 -17.07
C THR A 2 52.98 56.56 -16.64
N HIS A 3 53.40 56.21 -15.42
CA HIS A 3 53.37 54.83 -14.93
C HIS A 3 52.33 54.53 -13.83
N LYS A 4 51.55 55.52 -13.38
CA LYS A 4 50.57 55.29 -12.30
C LYS A 4 49.11 55.11 -12.76
N ASN A 5 48.80 55.36 -14.04
CA ASN A 5 47.44 55.32 -14.56
C ASN A 5 47.10 54.09 -15.41
N ASN A 6 48.02 53.12 -15.52
CA ASN A 6 47.80 51.88 -16.28
C ASN A 6 47.47 50.66 -15.40
N ASN A 7 47.46 50.80 -14.07
CA ASN A 7 47.07 49.71 -13.15
C ASN A 7 45.55 49.61 -12.92
N LEU A 8 44.75 50.54 -13.46
CA LEU A 8 43.28 50.54 -13.33
C LEU A 8 42.55 49.95 -14.56
N LYS A 9 43.26 49.62 -15.63
CA LYS A 9 42.68 49.01 -16.86
C LYS A 9 42.86 47.50 -16.98
N GLN A 10 43.46 46.85 -15.98
CA GLN A 10 43.58 45.39 -15.89
C GLN A 10 42.51 44.76 -14.98
N GLN A 11 41.33 45.37 -14.85
CA GLN A 11 40.14 44.60 -14.47
C GLN A 11 39.70 43.81 -15.70
N LEU A 12 40.18 42.57 -15.76
CA LEU A 12 39.73 41.53 -16.69
C LEU A 12 38.19 41.53 -16.73
N LEU A 13 37.58 41.88 -17.87
CA LEU A 13 36.12 41.77 -18.05
C LEU A 13 35.78 40.27 -17.98
N LEU A 14 35.39 39.79 -16.81
CA LEU A 14 34.90 38.42 -16.61
C LEU A 14 33.67 38.20 -17.50
N SER A 15 33.56 37.02 -18.10
CA SER A 15 32.34 36.64 -18.82
C SER A 15 31.15 36.61 -17.85
N LYS A 16 29.93 36.81 -18.37
CA LYS A 16 28.70 36.73 -17.56
C LYS A 16 28.61 35.42 -16.76
N SER A 17 29.03 34.30 -17.35
CA SER A 17 29.06 33.00 -16.67
C SER A 17 30.04 32.97 -15.50
N GLN A 18 31.25 33.53 -15.66
CA GLN A 18 32.26 33.61 -14.61
C GLN A 18 31.79 34.50 -13.45
N GLN A 19 31.07 35.59 -13.74
CA GLN A 19 30.48 36.45 -12.70
C GLN A 19 29.42 35.68 -11.90
N LEU A 20 28.56 34.91 -12.58
CA LEU A 20 27.51 34.11 -11.95
C LEU A 20 28.09 33.00 -11.07
N ASP A 21 29.18 32.36 -11.50
CA ASP A 21 29.89 31.33 -10.72
C ASP A 21 30.51 31.90 -9.45
N ILE A 22 31.08 33.12 -9.52
CA ILE A 22 31.64 33.82 -8.35
C ILE A 22 30.51 34.18 -7.38
N GLU A 23 29.40 34.70 -7.90
CA GLU A 23 28.24 35.07 -7.10
C GLU A 23 27.60 33.86 -6.41
N LEU A 24 27.44 32.74 -7.13
CA LEU A 24 26.98 31.48 -6.55
C LEU A 24 27.93 30.98 -5.46
N LYS A 25 29.25 31.02 -5.67
CA LYS A 25 30.23 30.64 -4.65
C LYS A 25 30.12 31.49 -3.39
N ALA A 26 29.92 32.80 -3.53
CA ALA A 26 29.72 33.70 -2.38
C ALA A 26 28.46 33.34 -1.59
N ILE A 27 27.35 33.08 -2.29
CA ILE A 27 26.10 32.61 -1.66
C ILE A 27 26.33 31.28 -0.94
N LEU A 28 27.06 30.34 -1.55
CA LEU A 28 27.32 29.05 -0.94
C LEU A 28 28.17 29.18 0.32
N GLN A 29 29.20 30.03 0.32
CA GLN A 29 30.00 30.29 1.52
C GLN A 29 29.14 30.78 2.69
N GLN A 30 28.13 31.61 2.42
CA GLN A 30 27.27 32.19 3.45
C GLN A 30 26.11 31.28 3.87
N PHE A 31 25.47 30.58 2.92
CA PHE A 31 24.18 29.91 3.13
C PHE A 31 24.23 28.39 3.06
N ASN A 32 25.38 27.76 2.75
CA ASN A 32 25.45 26.31 2.61
C ASN A 32 24.96 25.56 3.87
N SER A 33 25.40 25.99 5.05
CA SER A 33 24.96 25.38 6.33
C SER A 33 23.45 25.49 6.53
N PHE A 34 22.85 26.61 6.12
CA PHE A 34 21.40 26.82 6.16
C PHE A 34 20.66 25.88 5.19
N ILE A 35 21.15 25.76 3.95
CA ILE A 35 20.57 24.89 2.93
C ILE A 35 20.66 23.42 3.37
N MET A 36 21.84 22.95 3.76
CA MET A 36 22.07 21.58 4.20
C MET A 36 21.24 21.22 5.42
N ARG A 37 21.17 22.10 6.43
CA ARG A 37 20.30 21.86 7.60
C ARG A 37 18.84 21.71 7.19
N ARG A 38 18.37 22.44 6.18
CA ARG A 38 17.00 22.27 5.68
C ARG A 38 16.85 20.95 4.93
N ILE A 39 17.84 20.49 4.18
CA ILE A 39 17.74 19.26 3.37
C ILE A 39 17.86 17.99 4.22
N ASN A 40 18.70 18.00 5.26
CA ASN A 40 19.02 16.81 6.06
C ASN A 40 17.82 16.10 6.71
N TYR A 41 16.71 16.82 6.94
CA TYR A 41 15.50 16.24 7.54
C TYR A 41 14.55 15.58 6.51
N ILE A 42 14.90 15.54 5.22
CA ILE A 42 13.98 15.11 4.16
C ILE A 42 14.00 13.60 3.95
N SER A 43 15.19 13.00 3.97
CA SER A 43 15.42 11.57 3.72
C SER A 43 16.51 11.07 4.66
N GLN A 44 16.57 9.75 4.89
CA GLN A 44 17.71 9.11 5.55
C GLN A 44 18.82 8.78 4.55
N ASN A 45 18.49 8.66 3.26
CA ASN A 45 19.42 8.34 2.19
C ASN A 45 20.27 9.57 1.81
N ASP A 46 21.59 9.44 1.89
CA ASP A 46 22.51 10.54 1.58
C ASP A 46 22.52 10.90 0.09
N PHE A 47 22.35 9.94 -0.81
CA PHE A 47 22.27 10.22 -2.25
C PHE A 47 21.07 11.11 -2.61
N GLU A 48 19.92 10.86 -1.97
CA GLU A 48 18.74 11.69 -2.16
C GLU A 48 18.91 13.11 -1.59
N LYS A 49 19.66 13.26 -0.49
CA LYS A 49 20.00 14.58 0.05
C LYS A 49 20.89 15.35 -0.92
N ASP A 50 21.89 14.68 -1.50
CA ASP A 50 22.80 15.27 -2.48
C ASP A 50 22.05 15.71 -3.74
N ASP A 51 21.14 14.89 -4.25
CA ASP A 51 20.29 15.25 -5.41
C ASP A 51 19.44 16.49 -5.13
N LEU A 52 18.82 16.56 -3.94
CA LEU A 52 18.02 17.72 -3.54
C LEU A 52 18.87 18.97 -3.34
N TYR A 53 20.09 18.80 -2.83
CA TYR A 53 21.04 19.89 -2.68
C TYR A 53 21.41 20.45 -4.05
N GLN A 54 21.78 19.58 -5.01
CA GLN A 54 22.08 19.98 -6.38
C GLN A 54 20.88 20.67 -7.05
N GLU A 55 19.66 20.14 -6.88
CA GLU A 55 18.44 20.75 -7.44
C GLU A 55 18.22 22.17 -6.89
N VAL A 56 18.48 22.38 -5.60
CA VAL A 56 18.45 23.72 -4.99
C VAL A 56 19.51 24.63 -5.61
N LEU A 57 20.75 24.17 -5.78
CA LEU A 57 21.84 24.96 -6.37
C LEU A 57 21.52 25.39 -7.81
N ILE A 58 21.02 24.47 -8.63
CA ILE A 58 20.62 24.75 -10.01
C ILE A 58 19.52 25.82 -10.04
N LYS A 59 18.51 25.71 -9.17
CA LYS A 59 17.43 26.71 -9.11
C LYS A 59 17.91 28.07 -8.59
N ILE A 60 18.91 28.11 -7.70
CA ILE A 60 19.55 29.36 -7.27
C ILE A 60 20.31 29.97 -8.45
N TYR A 61 21.15 29.21 -9.13
CA TYR A 61 21.91 29.67 -10.30
C TYR A 61 21.00 30.27 -11.38
N LEU A 62 19.92 29.55 -11.74
CA LEU A 62 18.91 30.04 -12.68
C LEU A 62 18.13 31.27 -12.19
N ALA A 63 18.07 31.50 -10.88
CA ALA A 63 17.45 32.69 -10.32
C ALA A 63 18.39 33.89 -10.44
N LEU A 64 19.68 33.70 -10.15
CA LEU A 64 20.72 34.73 -10.31
C LEU A 64 20.84 35.20 -11.76
N GLU A 65 20.67 34.29 -12.73
CA GLU A 65 20.71 34.66 -14.15
C GLU A 65 19.59 35.65 -14.53
N ARG A 66 18.43 35.55 -13.85
CA ARG A 66 17.20 36.29 -14.17
C ARG A 66 16.99 37.55 -13.33
N HIS A 67 17.54 37.58 -12.12
CA HIS A 67 17.27 38.62 -11.14
C HIS A 67 18.53 39.00 -10.37
N HIS A 68 18.72 40.29 -10.15
CA HIS A 68 19.70 40.80 -9.20
C HIS A 68 19.10 40.80 -7.79
N PHE A 69 19.73 40.09 -6.86
CA PHE A 69 19.28 40.02 -5.47
C PHE A 69 20.04 41.02 -4.60
N GLN A 70 19.31 41.69 -3.71
CA GLN A 70 19.91 42.29 -2.53
C GLN A 70 20.06 41.15 -1.52
N TYR A 71 21.28 40.87 -1.06
CA TYR A 71 21.61 39.75 -0.16
C TYR A 71 21.12 39.97 1.28
N ASP A 72 19.83 40.26 1.42
CA ASP A 72 19.16 40.64 2.65
C ASP A 72 18.12 39.58 3.11
N ASP A 73 17.26 39.95 4.05
CA ASP A 73 16.18 39.09 4.55
C ASP A 73 15.22 38.60 3.45
N SER A 74 15.07 39.34 2.36
CA SER A 74 14.27 38.95 1.20
C SER A 74 14.88 37.74 0.49
N PHE A 75 16.21 37.71 0.37
CA PHE A 75 16.93 36.59 -0.22
C PHE A 75 16.80 35.31 0.62
N ILE A 76 16.90 35.41 1.95
CA ILE A 76 16.69 34.27 2.86
C ILE A 76 15.27 33.70 2.73
N LYS A 77 14.26 34.57 2.64
CA LYS A 77 12.86 34.17 2.41
C LYS A 77 12.70 33.48 1.06
N TYR A 78 13.34 33.99 0.02
CA TYR A 78 13.34 33.39 -1.31
C TYR A 78 13.95 31.98 -1.29
N ILE A 79 15.16 31.81 -0.74
CA ILE A 79 15.84 30.52 -0.61
C ILE A 79 15.00 29.55 0.22
N SER A 80 14.39 30.01 1.31
CA SER A 80 13.51 29.18 2.13
C SER A 80 12.30 28.66 1.34
N ARG A 81 11.70 29.51 0.49
CA ARG A 81 10.56 29.14 -0.35
C ARG A 81 10.98 28.19 -1.49
N LEU A 82 12.13 28.43 -2.08
CA LEU A 82 12.73 27.57 -3.11
C LEU A 82 13.00 26.17 -2.56
N ILE A 83 13.70 26.08 -1.42
CA ILE A 83 13.96 24.80 -0.74
C ILE A 83 12.63 24.10 -0.46
N LYS A 84 11.64 24.80 0.11
CA LYS A 84 10.31 24.23 0.39
C LYS A 84 9.65 23.65 -0.87
N SER A 85 9.74 24.33 -2.01
CA SER A 85 9.22 23.82 -3.28
C SER A 85 9.90 22.51 -3.68
N VAL A 86 11.23 22.47 -3.64
CA VAL A 86 12.02 21.26 -3.95
C VAL A 86 11.62 20.10 -3.03
N LYS A 87 11.45 20.36 -1.72
CA LYS A 87 10.96 19.34 -0.78
C LYS A 87 9.58 18.81 -1.15
N CYS A 88 8.64 19.70 -1.46
CA CYS A 88 7.28 19.31 -1.83
C CYS A 88 7.29 18.42 -3.07
N ASP A 89 8.11 18.75 -4.07
CA ASP A 89 8.23 17.96 -5.29
C ASP A 89 8.90 16.60 -5.04
N TYR A 90 9.90 16.54 -4.16
CA TYR A 90 10.45 15.28 -3.66
C TYR A 90 9.36 14.40 -3.00
N TYR A 91 8.64 14.94 -2.01
CA TYR A 91 7.61 14.16 -1.30
C TYR A 91 6.52 13.68 -2.25
N ARG A 92 6.05 14.53 -3.18
CA ARG A 92 5.07 14.13 -4.20
C ARG A 92 5.55 12.95 -5.03
N ARG A 93 6.81 12.99 -5.50
CA ARG A 93 7.44 11.89 -6.25
C ARG A 93 7.54 10.63 -5.38
N HIS A 94 8.05 10.77 -4.16
CA HIS A 94 8.26 9.67 -3.23
C HIS A 94 6.95 8.95 -2.85
N TYR A 95 5.89 9.68 -2.48
CA TYR A 95 4.59 9.08 -2.18
C TYR A 95 3.95 8.42 -3.39
N THR A 96 4.10 9.00 -4.59
CA THR A 96 3.59 8.40 -5.82
C THR A 96 4.29 7.08 -6.13
N GLN A 97 5.61 7.02 -5.95
CA GLN A 97 6.40 5.80 -6.15
C GLN A 97 6.05 4.73 -5.11
N GLN A 98 5.96 5.09 -3.83
CA GLN A 98 5.53 4.16 -2.78
C GLN A 98 4.16 3.58 -3.08
N LYS A 99 3.19 4.40 -3.48
CA LYS A 99 1.83 3.93 -3.85
C LYS A 99 1.87 2.95 -5.03
N ARG A 100 2.74 3.17 -6.01
CA ARG A 100 2.92 2.22 -7.13
C ARG A 100 3.51 0.91 -6.62
N TYR A 101 4.52 0.95 -5.76
CA TYR A 101 5.13 -0.25 -5.20
C TYR A 101 4.13 -1.08 -4.39
N THR A 102 3.33 -0.43 -3.53
CA THR A 102 2.30 -1.12 -2.75
C THR A 102 1.27 -1.80 -3.63
N ASN A 103 0.89 -1.17 -4.75
CA ASN A 103 -0.06 -1.77 -5.70
C ASN A 103 0.53 -3.03 -6.35
N VAL A 104 1.77 -2.97 -6.84
CA VAL A 104 2.45 -4.11 -7.48
C VAL A 104 2.59 -5.28 -6.51
N VAL A 105 2.97 -5.01 -5.26
CA VAL A 105 3.05 -6.05 -4.21
C VAL A 105 1.68 -6.66 -3.95
N ASN A 106 0.62 -5.84 -3.85
CA ASN A 106 -0.73 -6.35 -3.66
C ASN A 106 -1.20 -7.22 -4.83
N ASP A 107 -0.93 -6.80 -6.07
CA ASP A 107 -1.29 -7.58 -7.27
C ASP A 107 -0.59 -8.96 -7.23
N ALA A 108 0.71 -9.00 -6.91
CA ALA A 108 1.46 -10.24 -6.77
C ALA A 108 0.91 -11.15 -5.64
N VAL A 109 0.49 -10.57 -4.52
CA VAL A 109 -0.13 -11.32 -3.41
C VAL A 109 -1.48 -11.92 -3.83
N VAL A 110 -2.32 -11.14 -4.52
CA VAL A 110 -3.62 -11.61 -5.02
C VAL A 110 -3.43 -12.72 -6.04
N GLU A 111 -2.48 -12.58 -6.97
CA GLU A 111 -2.15 -13.62 -7.94
C GLU A 111 -1.69 -14.92 -7.25
N TYR A 112 -0.78 -14.82 -6.29
CA TYR A 112 -0.30 -15.97 -5.51
C TYR A 112 -1.43 -16.69 -4.77
N GLN A 113 -2.30 -15.94 -4.07
CA GLN A 113 -3.43 -16.50 -3.33
C GLN A 113 -4.42 -17.19 -4.28
N THR A 114 -4.70 -16.58 -5.43
CA THR A 114 -5.58 -17.15 -6.46
C THR A 114 -5.03 -18.47 -6.99
N ASN A 115 -3.72 -18.51 -7.26
CA ASN A 115 -3.04 -19.73 -7.71
C ASN A 115 -3.04 -20.83 -6.63
N LEU A 116 -2.84 -20.47 -5.37
CA LEU A 116 -2.90 -21.42 -4.25
C LEU A 116 -4.32 -22.01 -4.08
N LEU A 117 -5.37 -21.18 -4.19
CA LEU A 117 -6.75 -21.65 -4.16
C LEU A 117 -7.08 -22.57 -5.34
N ASN A 118 -6.48 -22.35 -6.50
CA ASN A 118 -6.71 -23.19 -7.67
C ASN A 118 -5.92 -24.52 -7.63
N ARG A 119 -4.82 -24.60 -6.88
CA ARG A 119 -3.96 -25.79 -6.81
C ARG A 119 -4.70 -27.05 -6.37
N ASP A 120 -5.51 -26.96 -5.33
CA ASP A 120 -6.21 -28.11 -4.74
C ASP A 120 -7.70 -28.13 -5.11
N ARG A 121 -8.10 -27.40 -6.15
CA ARG A 121 -9.52 -27.27 -6.51
C ARG A 121 -10.13 -28.63 -6.86
N VAL A 122 -9.45 -29.41 -7.69
CA VAL A 122 -9.94 -30.74 -8.12
C VAL A 122 -10.03 -31.71 -6.94
N GLU A 123 -9.00 -31.76 -6.09
CA GLU A 123 -9.00 -32.62 -4.90
C GLU A 123 -10.13 -32.24 -3.93
N ARG A 124 -10.34 -30.94 -3.67
CA ARG A 124 -11.45 -30.47 -2.83
C ARG A 124 -12.81 -30.79 -3.44
N GLU A 125 -12.98 -30.65 -4.75
CA GLU A 125 -14.21 -31.04 -5.45
C GLU A 125 -14.48 -32.54 -5.27
N ILE A 126 -13.45 -33.39 -5.46
CA ILE A 126 -13.56 -34.84 -5.25
C ILE A 126 -13.94 -35.17 -3.80
N LEU A 127 -13.23 -34.62 -2.81
CA LEU A 127 -13.51 -34.83 -1.39
C LEU A 127 -14.93 -34.36 -1.01
N THR A 128 -15.39 -33.26 -1.59
CA THR A 128 -16.76 -32.76 -1.39
C THR A 128 -17.79 -33.72 -1.99
N CYS A 129 -17.56 -34.21 -3.20
CA CYS A 129 -18.42 -35.22 -3.82
C CYS A 129 -18.49 -36.51 -3.00
N GLU A 130 -17.36 -36.97 -2.45
CA GLU A 130 -17.30 -38.14 -1.57
C GLU A 130 -18.05 -37.91 -0.25
N ALA A 131 -17.85 -36.75 0.39
CA ALA A 131 -18.57 -36.38 1.59
C ALA A 131 -20.09 -36.33 1.38
N ILE A 132 -20.55 -35.77 0.24
CA ILE A 132 -21.97 -35.75 -0.13
C ILE A 132 -22.51 -37.17 -0.33
N LYS A 133 -21.77 -38.05 -1.02
CA LYS A 133 -22.17 -39.46 -1.20
C LYS A 133 -22.32 -40.18 0.14
N LEU A 134 -21.38 -40.00 1.07
CA LEU A 134 -21.44 -40.58 2.41
C LEU A 134 -22.63 -40.04 3.21
N LEU A 135 -22.88 -38.73 3.15
CA LEU A 135 -24.03 -38.11 3.81
C LEU A 135 -25.36 -38.63 3.26
N ASN A 136 -25.47 -38.77 1.93
CA ASN A 136 -26.68 -39.29 1.29
C ASN A 136 -26.95 -40.74 1.72
N ALA A 137 -25.93 -41.60 1.73
CA ALA A 137 -26.05 -42.97 2.22
C ALA A 137 -26.45 -43.04 3.70
N ALA A 138 -25.95 -42.11 4.54
CA ALA A 138 -26.39 -42.00 5.93
C ALA A 138 -27.86 -41.59 6.05
N CYS A 139 -28.32 -40.68 5.18
CA CYS A 139 -29.70 -40.22 5.14
C CYS A 139 -30.69 -41.32 4.70
N GLU A 140 -30.23 -42.38 4.03
CA GLU A 140 -31.04 -43.56 3.72
C GLU A 140 -31.50 -44.31 4.98
N LYS A 141 -30.79 -44.19 6.12
CA LYS A 141 -31.14 -44.81 7.40
C LYS A 141 -32.20 -44.04 8.21
N LEU A 142 -32.56 -42.85 7.76
CA LEU A 142 -33.60 -42.04 8.36
C LEU A 142 -34.98 -42.60 7.97
N THR A 143 -35.93 -42.57 8.91
CA THR A 143 -37.34 -42.83 8.58
C THR A 143 -37.89 -41.71 7.71
N LYS A 144 -39.05 -41.93 7.07
CA LYS A 144 -39.70 -40.90 6.25
C LYS A 144 -39.88 -39.57 7.01
N GLN A 145 -40.41 -39.64 8.24
CA GLN A 145 -40.61 -38.46 9.08
C GLN A 145 -39.29 -37.79 9.51
N GLU A 146 -38.27 -38.59 9.83
CA GLU A 146 -36.93 -38.06 10.17
C GLU A 146 -36.29 -37.34 8.97
N ARG A 147 -36.48 -37.86 7.75
CA ARG A 147 -35.97 -37.25 6.52
C ARG A 147 -36.65 -35.92 6.21
N GLU A 148 -37.99 -35.85 6.33
CA GLU A 148 -38.74 -34.61 6.16
C GLU A 148 -38.29 -33.53 7.16
N VAL A 149 -38.13 -33.90 8.44
CA VAL A 149 -37.60 -32.98 9.46
C VAL A 149 -36.16 -32.57 9.15
N PHE A 150 -35.31 -33.50 8.72
CA PHE A 150 -33.91 -33.23 8.40
C PHE A 150 -33.76 -32.29 7.21
N GLU A 151 -34.62 -32.39 6.20
CA GLU A 151 -34.58 -31.53 5.01
C GLU A 151 -34.86 -30.07 5.34
N PHE A 152 -35.88 -29.78 6.16
CA PHE A 152 -36.12 -28.40 6.60
C PHE A 152 -35.01 -27.92 7.54
N TYR A 153 -34.53 -28.79 8.43
CA TYR A 153 -33.46 -28.43 9.34
C TYR A 153 -32.14 -28.09 8.60
N SER A 154 -31.79 -28.85 7.55
CA SER A 154 -30.58 -28.58 6.74
C SER A 154 -30.69 -27.31 5.91
N LYS A 155 -31.91 -26.87 5.60
CA LYS A 155 -32.23 -25.56 4.99
C LYS A 155 -32.24 -24.40 5.98
N GLY A 156 -32.02 -24.65 7.28
CA GLY A 156 -31.91 -23.62 8.31
C GLY A 156 -33.21 -23.23 9.02
N TYR A 157 -34.30 -23.98 8.82
CA TYR A 157 -35.56 -23.73 9.51
C TYR A 157 -35.44 -24.03 11.01
N LYS A 158 -36.10 -23.23 11.84
CA LYS A 158 -36.16 -23.42 13.30
C LYS A 158 -37.11 -24.59 13.64
N PRO A 159 -36.85 -25.36 14.72
CA PRO A 159 -37.69 -26.50 15.09
C PRO A 159 -39.20 -26.18 15.21
N LYS A 160 -39.56 -24.97 15.67
CA LYS A 160 -40.96 -24.51 15.75
C LYS A 160 -41.60 -24.28 14.38
N GLU A 161 -40.84 -23.76 13.42
CA GLU A 161 -41.29 -23.54 12.05
C GLU A 161 -41.52 -24.89 11.35
N ILE A 162 -40.61 -25.85 11.58
CA ILE A 162 -40.74 -27.22 11.08
C ILE A 162 -41.97 -27.91 11.67
N ALA A 163 -42.22 -27.75 12.97
CA ALA A 163 -43.39 -28.31 13.66
C ALA A 163 -44.70 -27.79 13.04
N HIS A 164 -44.76 -26.48 12.77
CA HIS A 164 -45.89 -25.84 12.12
C HIS A 164 -46.09 -26.34 10.68
N LEU A 165 -45.01 -26.39 9.87
CA LEU A 165 -45.05 -26.84 8.48
C LEU A 165 -45.48 -28.30 8.32
N LEU A 166 -45.01 -29.18 9.21
CA LEU A 166 -45.30 -30.62 9.17
C LEU A 166 -46.56 -31.01 9.95
N GLY A 167 -47.21 -30.07 10.64
CA GLY A 167 -48.41 -30.35 11.46
C GLY A 167 -48.15 -31.32 12.63
N ILE A 168 -46.94 -31.33 13.18
CA ILE A 168 -46.53 -32.21 14.28
C ILE A 168 -46.10 -31.41 15.52
N LYS A 169 -46.09 -32.05 16.70
CA LYS A 169 -45.70 -31.38 17.95
C LYS A 169 -44.21 -31.03 17.95
N ASP A 170 -43.83 -29.88 18.50
CA ASP A 170 -42.43 -29.43 18.68
C ASP A 170 -41.53 -30.53 19.25
N LYS A 171 -41.99 -31.22 20.30
CA LYS A 171 -41.25 -32.33 20.93
C LYS A 171 -40.87 -33.44 19.94
N VAL A 172 -41.74 -33.72 18.96
CA VAL A 172 -41.50 -34.73 17.93
C VAL A 172 -40.41 -34.28 16.96
N VAL A 173 -40.38 -32.99 16.59
CA VAL A 173 -39.33 -32.39 15.76
C VAL A 173 -37.98 -32.46 16.46
N TYR A 174 -37.89 -32.03 17.72
CA TYR A 174 -36.64 -32.10 18.48
C TYR A 174 -36.11 -33.53 18.59
N ASN A 175 -37.00 -34.49 18.87
CA ASN A 175 -36.64 -35.91 18.92
C ASN A 175 -36.21 -36.45 17.55
N ALA A 176 -36.83 -36.01 16.46
CA ALA A 176 -36.43 -36.38 15.11
C ALA A 176 -35.05 -35.83 14.77
N ILE A 177 -34.77 -34.55 15.02
CA ILE A 177 -33.44 -33.93 14.81
C ILE A 177 -32.36 -34.70 15.58
N GLN A 178 -32.63 -35.04 16.85
CA GLN A 178 -31.67 -35.78 17.67
C GLN A 178 -31.40 -37.18 17.12
N ARG A 179 -32.46 -37.90 16.68
CA ARG A 179 -32.32 -39.20 16.02
C ARG A 179 -31.55 -39.10 14.70
N CYS A 180 -31.81 -38.08 13.90
CA CYS A 180 -31.07 -37.84 12.66
C CYS A 180 -29.57 -37.66 12.92
N LYS A 181 -29.20 -36.79 13.88
CA LYS A 181 -27.80 -36.58 14.28
C LYS A 181 -27.13 -37.88 14.72
N MET A 182 -27.81 -38.67 15.55
CA MET A 182 -27.27 -39.94 16.06
C MET A 182 -27.05 -40.96 14.93
N LYS A 183 -28.06 -41.15 14.06
CA LYS A 183 -27.99 -42.10 12.94
C LYS A 183 -26.93 -41.71 11.91
N ILE A 184 -26.89 -40.43 11.54
CA ILE A 184 -25.90 -39.92 10.58
C ILE A 184 -24.49 -40.09 11.15
N ARG A 185 -24.26 -39.66 12.40
CA ARG A 185 -22.96 -39.83 13.04
C ARG A 185 -22.52 -41.29 13.09
N HIS A 186 -23.40 -42.19 13.52
CA HIS A 186 -23.08 -43.62 13.60
C HIS A 186 -22.71 -44.22 12.24
N HIS A 187 -23.42 -43.83 11.17
CA HIS A 187 -23.11 -44.32 9.83
C HIS A 187 -21.76 -43.80 9.31
N LEU A 188 -21.45 -42.53 9.58
CA LEU A 188 -20.17 -41.92 9.19
C LEU A 188 -19.01 -42.52 9.99
N GLU A 189 -19.15 -42.69 11.31
CA GLU A 189 -18.12 -43.30 12.17
C GLU A 189 -17.82 -44.77 11.81
N TYR A 190 -18.82 -45.53 11.35
CA TYR A 190 -18.62 -46.92 10.91
C TYR A 190 -17.90 -47.03 9.56
N LYS A 191 -18.13 -46.07 8.65
CA LYS A 191 -17.51 -46.03 7.31
C LYS A 191 -16.10 -45.44 7.29
N LEU A 192 -15.71 -44.70 8.33
CA LEU A 192 -14.40 -44.05 8.48
C LEU A 192 -13.42 -44.85 9.35
N LYS A 193 -13.83 -46.01 9.86
CA LYS A 193 -12.95 -47.01 10.48
C LYS A 193 -12.55 -48.08 9.48
#